data_AF-A0A800CBV1-F1
#
_entry.id   AF-A0A800CBV1-F1
#
_cell.length_a   1.000
_cell.length_b   1.000
_cell.length_c   1.000
_cell.angle_alpha   90.00
_cell.angle_beta   90.00
_cell.angle_gamma   90.00
#
_symmetry.space_group_name_H-M   'P 1'
#
loop_
_entity.id
_entity.type
_entity.pdbx_description
1 polymer ?
#
loop_
_entity_poly.entity_id
_entity_poly.type
_entity_poly.pdbx_seq_one_letter_code
_entity_poly.pdbx_strand_id
1 'polypeptide(L)' 'MAQLHCYVPDNLAKRFQEKARKSNLPVSKYLALLIEKEVENQWPAGYFDLFGSWRGERLERPDQGAFKQRADFD' A
#
# COMPACT_ATOMS: atom_id res chain seq x y z
N MET A 1 19.12 -4.39 -16.19
CA MET A 1 18.67 -4.47 -14.79
C MET A 1 19.89 -4.46 -13.90
N ALA A 2 19.88 -3.71 -12.80
CA ALA A 2 20.94 -3.77 -11.81
C ALA A 2 20.76 -5.00 -10.92
N GLN A 3 21.85 -5.69 -10.58
CA GLN A 3 21.83 -6.85 -9.69
C GLN A 3 22.23 -6.41 -8.27
N LEU A 4 21.40 -6.75 -7.29
CA LEU A 4 21.63 -6.42 -5.88
C LEU A 4 21.90 -7.70 -5.09
N HIS A 5 22.96 -7.67 -4.28
CA HIS A 5 23.27 -8.71 -3.30
C HIS A 5 23.00 -8.15 -1.91
N CYS A 6 22.22 -8.87 -1.10
CA CYS A 6 21.81 -8.46 0.24
C CYS A 6 22.17 -9.55 1.24
N TYR A 7 22.85 -9.15 2.32
CA TYR A 7 23.16 -10.04 3.44
C TYR A 7 22.24 -9.70 4.60
N VAL A 8 21.47 -10.69 5.04
CA VAL A 8 20.56 -10.58 6.17
C VAL A 8 20.69 -11.81 7.07
N PRO A 9 20.37 -11.68 8.37
CA PRO A 9 20.31 -12.84 9.25
C PRO A 9 19.32 -13.91 8.74
N ASP A 10 19.63 -15.18 8.97
CA ASP A 10 18.82 -16.31 8.47
C ASP A 10 17.36 -16.28 8.93
N ASN A 11 17.11 -15.82 10.16
CA ASN A 11 15.76 -15.70 10.68
C ASN A 11 14.93 -14.67 9.89
N LEU A 12 15.56 -13.58 9.45
CA LEU A 12 14.94 -12.54 8.64
C LEU A 12 14.70 -13.04 7.23
N ALA A 13 15.67 -13.73 6.64
CA ALA A 13 15.52 -14.36 5.32
C ALA A 13 14.33 -15.35 5.30
N LYS A 14 14.20 -16.21 6.31
CA LYS A 14 13.07 -17.15 6.44
C LYS A 14 11.73 -16.43 6.51
N ARG A 15 11.61 -15.43 7.39
CA ARG A 15 10.38 -14.62 7.51
C ARG A 15 10.03 -13.89 6.21
N PHE A 16 11.04 -13.43 5.48
CA PHE A 16 10.86 -12.78 4.19
C PHE A 16 10.33 -13.74 3.12
N GLN A 17 10.91 -14.95 3.03
CA GLN A 17 10.45 -15.99 2.11
C GLN A 17 8.99 -16.40 2.40
N GLU A 18 8.62 -16.50 3.67
CA GLU A 18 7.23 -16.78 4.06
C GLU A 18 6.27 -15.69 3.61
N LYS A 19 6.65 -14.41 3.74
CA LYS A 19 5.84 -13.28 3.25
C LYS A 19 5.69 -13.33 1.73
N ALA A 20 6.78 -13.55 0.99
CA ALA A 20 6.75 -13.68 -0.46
C ALA A 20 5.81 -14.81 -0.90
N ARG A 21 5.88 -15.97 -0.22
CA ARG A 21 4.98 -17.12 -0.46
C ARG A 21 3.52 -16.77 -0.18
N LYS A 22 3.21 -16.08 0.92
CA LYS A 22 1.84 -15.62 1.24
C LYS A 22 1.30 -14.65 0.18
N SER A 23 2.17 -13.90 -0.48
CA SER A 23 1.83 -13.02 -1.59
C SER A 23 1.80 -13.73 -2.96
N ASN A 24 2.04 -15.04 -3.03
CA ASN A 24 2.17 -15.81 -4.28
C ASN A 24 3.22 -15.22 -5.26
N LEU A 25 4.30 -14.66 -4.73
CA LEU A 25 5.38 -14.06 -5.53
C LEU A 25 6.72 -14.78 -5.27
N PRO A 26 7.57 -14.96 -6.31
CA PRO A 26 8.97 -15.32 -6.11
C PRO A 26 9.70 -14.30 -5.22
N VAL A 27 10.66 -14.77 -4.42
CA VAL A 27 11.40 -13.96 -3.43
C VAL A 27 12.04 -12.72 -4.07
N SER A 28 12.68 -12.87 -5.23
CA SER A 28 13.31 -11.77 -5.96
C SER A 28 12.29 -10.73 -6.45
N LYS A 29 11.14 -11.19 -6.96
CA LYS A 29 10.06 -10.31 -7.42
C LYS A 29 9.39 -9.58 -6.26
N TYR A 30 9.23 -10.26 -5.12
CA TYR A 30 8.72 -9.66 -3.90
C TYR A 30 9.67 -8.58 -3.37
N LEU A 31 10.99 -8.82 -3.38
CA LEU A 31 11.99 -7.83 -3.00
C LEU A 31 11.99 -6.62 -3.93
N ALA A 32 11.95 -6.83 -5.24
CA ALA A 32 11.87 -5.74 -6.22
C ALA A 32 10.64 -4.86 -5.99
N LEU A 33 9.47 -5.46 -5.75
CA LEU A 33 8.23 -4.73 -5.49
C LEU A 33 8.26 -3.94 -4.17
N LEU A 34 8.95 -4.44 -3.14
CA LEU A 34 9.13 -3.68 -1.91
C LEU A 34 10.08 -2.50 -2.10
N ILE A 35 11.18 -2.69 -2.84
CA ILE A 35 12.11 -1.61 -3.18
C ILE A 35 11.40 -0.54 -4.01
N GLU A 36 10.62 -0.95 -5.01
CA GLU A 36 9.80 -0.06 -5.84
C GLU A 36 8.85 0.76 -4.97
N LYS A 37 8.06 0.11 -4.09
CA LYS A 37 7.16 0.83 -3.18
C LYS A 37 7.87 1.78 -2.21
N GLU A 38 9.05 1.41 -1.74
CA GLU A 38 9.81 2.22 -0.78
C GLU A 38 10.49 3.42 -1.45
N VAL A 39 11.01 3.24 -2.66
CA VAL A 39 11.71 4.28 -3.44
C VAL A 39 10.71 5.18 -4.16
N GLU A 40 9.69 4.58 -4.76
CA GLU A 40 8.56 5.26 -5.40
C GLU A 40 7.49 5.64 -4.37
N ASN A 41 7.89 6.02 -3.15
CA ASN A 41 7.02 6.59 -2.13
C ASN A 41 6.54 8.01 -2.53
N GLN A 42 6.09 8.11 -3.78
CA GLN A 42 5.59 9.25 -4.49
C GLN A 42 4.21 8.86 -4.97
N TRP A 43 3.28 9.79 -4.89
CA TRP A 43 1.93 9.58 -5.40
C TRP A 43 2.00 9.19 -6.89
N PRO A 44 1.05 8.36 -7.38
CA PRO A 44 0.99 8.01 -8.79
C PRO A 44 1.10 9.25 -9.67
N ALA A 45 1.75 9.13 -10.83
CA ALA A 45 1.87 10.25 -11.75
C ALA A 45 0.47 10.85 -12.03
N GLY A 46 0.35 12.17 -11.85
CA GLY A 46 -0.91 12.89 -12.02
C GLY A 46 -1.91 12.78 -10.87
N TYR A 47 -1.58 12.14 -9.74
CA TYR A 47 -2.47 12.04 -8.58
C TYR A 47 -2.91 13.40 -8.05
N PHE A 48 -1.99 14.36 -7.92
CA PHE A 48 -2.32 15.70 -7.45
C PHE A 48 -3.07 16.53 -8.50
N ASP A 49 -2.92 16.21 -9.78
CA ASP A 49 -3.67 16.86 -10.86
C ASP A 49 -5.16 16.53 -10.79
N LEU A 50 -5.54 15.43 -10.10
CA LEU A 50 -6.94 15.08 -9.84
C LEU A 50 -7.57 15.93 -8.74
N PHE A 51 -6.77 16.57 -7.89
CA PHE A 51 -7.30 17.39 -6.80
C PHE A 51 -7.96 18.65 -7.36
N GLY A 52 -9.28 18.75 -7.21
CA GLY A 52 -10.06 19.86 -7.78
C GLY A 52 -10.32 19.75 -9.28
N SER A 53 -9.91 18.66 -9.94
CA SER A 53 -10.20 18.43 -11.38
C SER A 53 -11.62 17.94 -11.65
N TRP A 54 -12.47 17.90 -10.63
CA TRP A 54 -13.85 17.44 -10.76
C TRP A 54 -14.64 18.40 -11.65
N ARG A 55 -15.10 17.89 -12.81
CA ARG A 55 -15.92 18.64 -13.78
C ARG A 55 -17.40 18.22 -13.79
N GLY A 56 -17.78 17.30 -12.90
CA GLY A 56 -19.16 16.79 -12.80
C GLY A 56 -20.06 17.70 -11.98
N GLU A 57 -21.25 17.19 -11.66
CA GLU A 57 -22.21 17.89 -10.78
C GLU A 57 -21.65 18.13 -9.39
N ARG A 58 -22.23 19.08 -8.65
CA ARG A 58 -21.79 19.40 -7.29
C ARG A 58 -21.73 18.12 -6.45
N LEU A 59 -20.59 17.87 -5.82
CA LEU A 59 -20.44 16.75 -4.89
C LEU A 59 -21.36 17.00 -3.69
N GLU A 60 -22.46 16.25 -3.61
CA GLU A 60 -23.35 16.24 -2.46
C GLU A 60 -22.98 15.07 -1.55
N ARG A 61 -22.86 15.37 -0.25
CA ARG A 61 -22.67 14.32 0.74
C ARG A 61 -23.98 13.52 0.83
N PRO A 62 -23.96 12.19 0.60
CA PRO A 62 -25.15 11.37 0.75
C PRO A 62 -25.60 11.32 2.21
N ASP A 63 -26.88 11.03 2.43
CA ASP A 63 -27.43 10.79 3.76
C ASP A 63 -26.60 9.73 4.49
N GLN A 64 -26.20 10.05 5.72
CA GLN A 64 -25.30 9.20 6.50
C GLN A 64 -26.05 8.09 7.26
N GLY A 65 -27.39 8.07 7.18
CA GLY A 65 -28.23 7.12 7.87
C GLY A 65 -28.09 7.17 9.40
N ALA A 66 -28.58 6.12 10.06
CA ALA A 66 -28.45 5.97 11.50
C ALA A 66 -27.08 5.40 11.88
N PHE A 67 -26.29 6.18 12.62
CA PHE A 67 -25.05 5.70 13.20
C PHE A 67 -25.32 4.67 14.31
N LYS A 68 -24.46 3.65 14.42
CA LYS A 68 -24.45 2.76 15.58
C LYS A 68 -23.91 3.53 16.78
N GLN A 69 -24.73 3.70 17.80
CA GLN A 69 -24.26 4.16 19.11
C GLN A 69 -23.44 3.03 19.73
N ARG A 70 -22.19 3.34 20.09
CA ARG A 70 -21.37 2.45 20.92
C ARG A 70 -21.54 2.91 22.36
N ALA A 71 -21.59 1.96 23.29
CA ALA A 71 -21.59 2.28 24.70
C ALA A 71 -20.31 3.07 25.03
N ASP A 72 -20.47 4.15 25.79
CA ASP A 72 -19.34 4.83 26.41
C ASP A 72 -18.67 3.91 27.42
N PHE A 73 -17.38 4.14 27.66
CA PHE A 73 -16.62 3.42 28.68
C PHE A 73 -16.95 4.05 30.05
N ASP A 74 -17.65 3.31 30.92
CA ASP A 74 -17.72 3.59 32.36
C ASP A 74 -16.35 3.36 33.04
#